data_AF-A0A662QTY8-F1
#
_entry.id   AF-A0A662QTY8-F1
#
_cell.length_a   1.000
_cell.length_b   1.000
_cell.length_c   1.000
_cell.angle_alpha   90.00
_cell.angle_beta   90.00
_cell.angle_gamma   90.00
#
_symmetry.space_group_name_H-M   'P 1'
#
loop_
_entity.id
_entity.type
_entity.pdbx_description
1 polymer ?
#
loop_
_entity_poly.entity_id
_entity_poly.type
_entity_poly.pdbx_seq_one_letter_code
_entity_poly.pdbx_strand_id
1 'polypeptide(L)'
;MNDDLMENNIFGMLGFLSDTGNPDAKIMFAVFVVFIIVAYKALGVLKNTIIVSVISACFPFVLDKVLGFDIDITLDLILFYVVCGVVLYLLYEVIKVFYKTSKVFMDVVGILMFPFVLVLKFLGWLFGFEHEKKGKKDRKKKKKHSDEEEE
;
A
#
# COMPACT_ATOMS: atom_id res chain seq x y z
N MET A 1 -18.67 11.82 31.25
CA MET A 1 -18.07 11.99 32.60
C MET A 1 -16.98 10.97 32.90
N ASN A 2 -16.59 10.08 31.97
CA ASN A 2 -15.46 9.14 32.13
C ASN A 2 -14.22 9.56 31.32
N ASP A 3 -14.33 10.53 30.40
CA ASP A 3 -13.22 10.92 29.52
C ASP A 3 -12.17 11.77 30.26
N ASP A 4 -12.59 12.67 31.16
CA ASP A 4 -11.69 13.47 32.01
C ASP A 4 -10.85 12.64 33.00
N LEU A 5 -11.34 11.44 33.33
CA LEU A 5 -10.68 10.52 34.26
C LEU A 5 -9.61 9.68 33.55
N MET A 6 -9.75 9.44 32.25
CA MET A 6 -8.69 8.81 31.44
C MET A 6 -7.56 9.79 31.10
N GLU A 7 -7.85 11.05 30.77
CA GLU A 7 -6.82 12.05 30.44
C GLU A 7 -5.88 12.35 31.61
N ASN A 8 -6.41 12.50 32.83
CA ASN A 8 -5.58 12.79 34.01
C ASN A 8 -4.65 11.62 34.40
N ASN A 9 -5.08 10.38 34.16
CA ASN A 9 -4.24 9.21 34.40
C ASN A 9 -3.12 9.05 33.36
N ILE A 10 -3.40 9.38 32.09
CA ILE A 10 -2.38 9.37 31.02
C ILE A 10 -1.33 10.45 31.28
N PHE A 11 -1.74 11.66 31.66
CA PHE A 11 -0.81 12.75 32.00
C PHE A 11 0.01 12.46 33.27
N GLY A 12 -0.59 11.88 34.30
CA GLY A 12 0.14 11.46 35.51
C GLY A 12 1.17 10.36 35.23
N MET A 13 0.84 9.41 34.36
CA MET A 13 1.75 8.34 33.95
C MET A 13 2.89 8.85 33.05
N LEU A 14 2.63 9.84 32.19
CA LEU A 14 3.66 10.55 31.41
C LEU A 14 4.59 11.39 32.31
N GLY A 15 4.06 12.00 33.37
CA GLY A 15 4.84 12.70 34.39
C GLY A 15 5.81 11.77 35.12
N PHE A 16 5.35 10.58 35.51
CA PHE A 16 6.18 9.56 36.16
C PHE A 16 7.33 9.06 35.27
N LEU A 17 7.10 8.94 33.96
CA LEU A 17 8.14 8.59 32.98
C LEU A 17 9.16 9.71 32.73
N SER A 18 8.77 10.97 32.95
CA SER A 18 9.68 12.11 32.85
C SER A 18 10.64 12.20 34.04
N ASP A 19 10.16 11.86 35.24
CA ASP A 19 10.83 12.06 36.53
C ASP A 19 11.80 10.95 36.93
N THR A 20 11.83 9.83 36.19
CA THR A 20 12.70 8.68 36.51
C THR A 20 14.21 8.95 36.36
N GLY A 21 14.64 10.13 35.91
CA GLY A 21 16.05 10.58 35.87
C GLY A 21 17.01 9.74 35.01
N ASN A 22 16.57 8.57 34.55
CA ASN A 22 17.39 7.54 33.94
C ASN A 22 17.05 7.48 32.45
N PRO A 23 17.96 7.91 31.55
CA PRO A 23 17.70 7.94 30.11
C PRO A 23 17.35 6.55 29.56
N ASP A 24 17.87 5.50 30.18
CA ASP A 24 17.63 4.10 29.82
C ASP A 24 16.15 3.70 30.00
N ALA A 25 15.49 4.18 31.04
CA ALA A 25 14.08 3.87 31.30
C ALA A 25 13.15 4.50 30.24
N LYS A 26 13.49 5.71 29.77
CA LYS A 26 12.73 6.39 28.70
C LYS A 26 12.88 5.67 27.36
N ILE A 27 14.09 5.19 27.05
CA ILE A 27 14.36 4.41 25.83
C ILE A 27 13.62 3.07 25.87
N MET A 28 13.68 2.34 27.00
CA MET A 28 12.94 1.09 27.16
C MET A 28 11.42 1.29 27.03
N PHE A 29 10.88 2.38 27.60
CA PHE A 29 9.47 2.70 27.45
C PHE A 29 9.10 3.01 25.99
N ALA A 30 9.92 3.77 25.26
CA ALA A 30 9.70 4.05 23.84
C ALA A 30 9.71 2.76 23.00
N VAL A 31 10.68 1.86 23.23
CA VAL A 31 10.74 0.54 22.57
C VAL A 31 9.52 -0.30 22.92
N PHE A 32 9.07 -0.28 24.18
CA PHE A 32 7.88 -1.00 24.62
C PHE A 32 6.60 -0.50 23.94
N VAL A 33 6.43 0.82 23.81
CA VAL A 33 5.28 1.41 23.09
C VAL A 33 5.31 1.00 21.62
N VAL A 34 6.48 1.06 20.96
CA VAL A 34 6.64 0.60 19.57
C VAL A 34 6.29 -0.88 19.45
N PHE A 35 6.73 -1.72 20.41
CA PHE A 35 6.40 -3.13 20.45
C PHE A 35 4.89 -3.37 20.56
N ILE A 36 4.19 -2.66 21.45
CA ILE A 36 2.72 -2.76 21.57
C ILE A 36 2.03 -2.38 20.25
N ILE A 37 2.47 -1.31 19.59
CA ILE A 37 1.90 -0.87 18.31
C ILE A 37 2.07 -1.95 17.25
N VAL A 38 3.26 -2.56 17.17
CA VAL A 38 3.54 -3.66 16.23
C VAL A 38 2.70 -4.90 16.57
N ALA A 39 2.59 -5.25 17.86
CA ALA A 39 1.80 -6.39 18.31
C ALA A 39 0.30 -6.21 18.00
N TYR A 40 -0.26 -5.03 18.22
CA TYR A 40 -1.66 -4.74 17.90
C TYR A 40 -1.94 -4.91 16.40
N LYS A 41 -1.00 -4.48 15.56
CA LYS A 41 -1.08 -4.67 14.11
C LYS A 41 -0.98 -6.14 13.73
N ALA A 42 -0.10 -6.91 14.38
CA ALA A 42 0.05 -8.34 14.16
C ALA A 42 -1.23 -9.12 14.54
N LEU A 43 -1.92 -8.72 15.61
CA LEU A 43 -3.21 -9.31 15.98
C LEU A 43 -4.29 -9.09 14.91
N GLY A 44 -4.28 -7.94 14.24
CA GLY A 44 -5.17 -7.68 13.10
C GLY A 44 -4.92 -8.63 11.94
N VAL A 45 -3.64 -8.86 11.58
CA VAL A 45 -3.26 -9.84 10.55
C VAL A 45 -3.68 -11.24 10.98
N LEU A 46 -3.44 -11.63 12.24
CA LEU A 46 -3.79 -12.94 12.77
C LEU A 46 -5.29 -13.23 12.63
N LYS A 47 -6.16 -12.28 12.98
CA LYS A 47 -7.62 -12.43 12.84
C LYS A 47 -8.01 -12.70 11.38
N ASN A 48 -7.45 -11.93 10.44
CA ASN A 48 -7.73 -12.13 9.02
C ASN A 48 -7.20 -13.48 8.51
N THR A 49 -6.01 -13.89 8.97
CA THR A 49 -5.44 -15.19 8.62
C THR A 49 -6.33 -16.34 9.07
N ILE A 50 -6.94 -16.25 10.26
CA ILE A 50 -7.91 -17.26 10.74
C ILE A 50 -9.13 -17.32 9.81
N ILE A 51 -9.68 -16.17 9.42
CA ILE A 51 -10.84 -16.13 8.51
C ILE A 51 -10.48 -16.75 7.15
N VAL A 52 -9.33 -16.39 6.58
CA VAL A 52 -8.87 -16.95 5.30
C VAL A 52 -8.64 -18.45 5.42
N SER A 53 -8.02 -18.91 6.50
CA SER A 53 -7.81 -20.34 6.79
C SER A 53 -9.13 -21.12 6.77
N VAL A 54 -10.17 -20.62 7.44
CA VAL A 54 -11.49 -21.27 7.47
C VAL A 54 -12.12 -21.29 6.08
N ILE A 55 -12.06 -20.17 5.33
CA ILE A 55 -12.60 -20.10 3.96
C ILE A 55 -11.87 -21.08 3.03
N SER A 56 -10.54 -21.16 3.13
CA SER A 56 -9.73 -22.08 2.35
C SER A 56 -9.99 -23.55 2.70
N ALA A 57 -10.29 -23.87 3.96
CA ALA A 57 -10.72 -25.21 4.36
C ALA A 57 -12.04 -25.63 3.71
N CYS A 58 -12.95 -24.69 3.45
CA CYS A 58 -14.21 -24.95 2.76
C CYS A 58 -14.04 -25.16 1.25
N PHE A 59 -12.93 -24.74 0.66
CA PHE A 59 -12.70 -24.79 -0.79
C PHE A 59 -12.83 -26.17 -1.43
N PRO A 60 -12.21 -27.26 -0.91
CA PRO A 60 -12.38 -28.60 -1.49
C PRO A 60 -13.84 -29.07 -1.51
N PHE A 61 -14.65 -28.68 -0.51
CA PHE A 61 -16.08 -29.01 -0.50
C PHE A 61 -16.86 -28.28 -1.61
N VAL A 62 -16.47 -27.04 -1.92
CA VAL A 62 -17.06 -26.27 -3.02
C VAL A 62 -16.67 -26.87 -4.36
N LEU A 63 -15.41 -27.30 -4.53
CA LEU A 63 -14.96 -27.97 -5.76
C LEU A 63 -15.75 -29.27 -6.03
N ASP A 64 -15.96 -30.09 -4.99
CA ASP A 64 -16.73 -31.32 -5.10
C ASP A 64 -18.22 -31.05 -5.38
N LYS A 65 -18.89 -30.25 -4.53
CA LYS A 65 -20.36 -30.11 -4.58
C LYS A 65 -20.87 -29.14 -5.63
N VAL A 66 -20.12 -28.08 -5.94
CA VAL A 66 -20.60 -27.01 -6.83
C VAL A 66 -20.07 -27.17 -8.24
N LEU A 67 -18.78 -27.54 -8.37
CA LEU A 67 -18.15 -27.70 -9.68
C LEU A 67 -18.19 -29.14 -10.19
N GLY A 68 -18.56 -30.11 -9.36
CA GLY A 68 -18.69 -31.52 -9.74
C GLY A 68 -17.35 -32.18 -10.02
N PHE A 69 -16.25 -31.68 -9.42
CA PHE A 69 -14.98 -32.40 -9.47
C PHE A 69 -15.03 -33.56 -8.49
N ASP A 70 -14.92 -34.79 -8.99
CA ASP A 70 -14.87 -36.00 -8.17
C ASP A 70 -13.52 -36.10 -7.43
N ILE A 71 -13.42 -35.37 -6.32
CA ILE A 71 -12.21 -35.25 -5.51
C ILE A 71 -12.46 -35.93 -4.18
N ASP A 72 -11.61 -36.91 -3.84
CA ASP A 72 -11.62 -37.52 -2.52
C ASP A 72 -11.23 -36.49 -1.45
N ILE A 73 -12.23 -36.05 -0.68
CA ILE A 73 -12.05 -35.10 0.43
C ILE A 73 -11.36 -35.84 1.59
N THR A 74 -10.05 -35.70 1.64
CA THR A 74 -9.19 -36.20 2.73
C THR A 74 -8.76 -35.06 3.65
N LEU A 75 -8.42 -35.39 4.91
CA LEU A 75 -7.91 -34.40 5.87
C LEU A 75 -6.62 -33.73 5.38
N ASP A 76 -5.75 -34.48 4.70
CA ASP A 76 -4.51 -33.96 4.13
C ASP A 76 -4.78 -32.91 3.05
N LEU A 77 -5.79 -33.13 2.20
CA LEU A 77 -6.17 -32.17 1.17
C LEU A 77 -6.74 -30.89 1.78
N ILE A 78 -7.59 -31.00 2.79
CA ILE A 78 -8.13 -29.84 3.52
C ILE A 78 -6.98 -29.03 4.13
N LEU A 79 -6.05 -29.70 4.81
CA LEU A 79 -4.90 -29.05 5.44
C LEU A 79 -3.99 -28.39 4.41
N PHE A 80 -3.79 -29.01 3.25
CA PHE A 80 -3.06 -28.42 2.13
C PHE A 80 -3.70 -27.11 1.66
N TYR A 81 -5.02 -27.08 1.44
CA TYR A 81 -5.71 -25.85 1.03
C TYR A 81 -5.67 -24.77 2.12
N VAL A 82 -5.77 -25.14 3.39
CA VAL A 82 -5.61 -24.21 4.52
C VAL A 82 -4.23 -23.55 4.48
N VAL A 83 -3.16 -24.34 4.39
CA VAL A 83 -1.79 -23.83 4.32
C VAL A 83 -1.60 -22.95 3.08
N CYS A 84 -2.11 -23.39 1.93
CA CYS A 84 -2.03 -22.64 0.68
C CYS A 84 -2.73 -21.27 0.82
N GLY A 85 -3.93 -21.24 1.40
CA GLY A 85 -4.68 -20.01 1.68
C GLY A 85 -3.95 -19.06 2.62
N VAL A 86 -3.37 -19.57 3.70
CA VAL A 86 -2.58 -18.77 4.65
C VAL A 86 -1.34 -18.19 3.96
N VAL A 87 -0.60 -18.99 3.18
CA VAL A 87 0.59 -18.54 2.44
C VAL A 87 0.21 -17.46 1.43
N LEU A 88 -0.87 -17.65 0.67
CA LEU A 88 -1.35 -16.65 -0.29
C LEU A 88 -1.73 -15.33 0.41
N TYR A 89 -2.41 -15.41 1.55
CA TYR A 89 -2.80 -14.23 2.32
C TYR A 89 -1.60 -13.47 2.85
N LEU A 90 -0.62 -14.18 3.43
CA LEU A 90 0.63 -13.56 3.88
C LEU A 90 1.39 -12.90 2.72
N LEU A 91 1.47 -13.57 1.58
CA LEU A 91 2.10 -13.02 0.38
C LEU A 91 1.39 -11.75 -0.11
N TYR A 92 0.06 -11.77 -0.15
CA TYR A 92 -0.76 -10.60 -0.48
C TYR A 92 -0.46 -9.43 0.48
N GLU A 93 -0.38 -9.70 1.78
CA GLU A 93 -0.17 -8.66 2.77
C GLU A 93 1.24 -8.06 2.70
N VAL A 94 2.26 -8.87 2.38
CA VAL A 94 3.61 -8.40 2.06
C VAL A 94 3.61 -7.50 0.83
N ILE A 95 2.97 -7.93 -0.27
CA ILE A 95 2.89 -7.14 -1.51
C ILE A 95 2.19 -5.80 -1.25
N LYS A 96 1.10 -5.80 -0.49
CA LYS A 96 0.35 -4.58 -0.15
C LYS A 96 1.18 -3.60 0.66
N VAL A 97 1.93 -4.09 1.64
CA VAL A 97 2.88 -3.26 2.40
C VAL A 97 3.95 -2.70 1.47
N PHE A 98 4.53 -3.54 0.62
CA PHE A 98 5.57 -3.13 -0.33
C PHE A 98 5.06 -2.06 -1.30
N TYR A 99 3.85 -2.22 -1.84
CA TYR A 99 3.23 -1.24 -2.72
C TYR A 99 2.98 0.10 -2.02
N LYS A 100 2.49 0.07 -0.78
CA LYS A 100 2.24 1.28 0.00
C LYS A 100 3.54 2.03 0.30
N THR A 101 4.59 1.31 0.69
CA THR A 101 5.92 1.89 0.92
C THR A 101 6.53 2.43 -0.35
N SER A 102 6.44 1.69 -1.47
CA SER A 102 6.94 2.12 -2.78
C SER A 102 6.24 3.38 -3.29
N LYS A 103 4.92 3.49 -3.08
CA LYS A 103 4.18 4.71 -3.42
C LYS A 103 4.65 5.92 -2.63
N VAL A 104 4.78 5.80 -1.30
CA VAL A 104 5.30 6.89 -0.45
C VAL A 104 6.72 7.27 -0.88
N PHE A 105 7.55 6.28 -1.20
CA PHE A 105 8.89 6.51 -1.71
C PHE A 105 8.88 7.27 -3.05
N MET A 106 8.02 6.88 -4.00
CA MET A 106 7.86 7.61 -5.27
C MET A 106 7.35 9.04 -5.07
N ASP A 107 6.44 9.27 -4.13
CA ASP A 107 5.95 10.62 -3.80
C ASP A 107 7.09 11.48 -3.22
N VAL A 108 7.89 10.93 -2.31
CA VAL A 108 9.05 11.62 -1.72
C VAL A 108 10.11 11.92 -2.79
N VAL A 109 10.44 10.95 -3.65
CA VAL A 109 11.39 11.13 -4.76
C VAL A 109 10.84 12.14 -5.77
N GLY A 110 9.55 12.12 -6.05
CA GLY A 110 8.88 13.09 -6.92
C GLY A 110 8.99 14.52 -6.39
N ILE A 111 8.76 14.71 -5.08
CA ILE A 111 8.94 16.01 -4.40
C ILE A 111 10.39 16.46 -4.47
N LEU A 112 11.35 15.55 -4.27
CA LEU A 112 12.78 15.86 -4.34
C LEU A 112 13.23 16.21 -5.77
N MET A 113 12.66 15.55 -6.79
CA MET A 113 12.94 15.78 -8.20
C MET A 113 12.25 17.03 -8.74
N PHE A 114 11.17 17.50 -8.10
CA PHE A 114 10.43 18.69 -8.50
C PHE A 114 11.29 19.95 -8.69
N PRO A 115 12.16 20.37 -7.73
CA PRO A 115 13.06 21.50 -7.94
C PRO A 115 14.05 21.25 -9.08
N PHE A 116 14.52 20.01 -9.26
CA PHE A 116 15.47 19.66 -10.33
C PHE A 116 14.84 19.77 -11.72
N VAL A 117 13.60 19.28 -11.87
CA VAL A 117 12.81 19.41 -13.11
C VAL A 117 12.50 20.88 -13.42
N LEU A 118 12.23 21.70 -12.40
CA LEU A 118 12.06 23.15 -12.56
C LEU A 118 13.33 23.83 -13.06
N VAL A 119 14.49 23.50 -12.49
CA VAL A 119 15.79 24.04 -12.92
C VAL A 119 16.12 23.64 -14.36
N LEU A 120 15.89 22.37 -14.74
CA LEU A 120 16.07 21.90 -16.12
C LEU A 120 15.13 22.62 -17.11
N LYS A 121 13.86 22.82 -16.73
CA LYS A 121 12.90 23.55 -17.56
C LYS A 121 13.29 25.03 -17.71
N PHE A 122 13.78 25.64 -16.65
CA PHE A 122 14.27 27.02 -16.66
C PHE A 122 15.52 27.15 -17.55
N LEU A 123 16.48 26.22 -17.45
CA LEU A 123 17.63 26.12 -18.34
C LEU A 123 17.24 25.92 -19.80
N GLY A 124 16.28 25.04 -20.10
CA GLY A 124 15.79 24.82 -21.46
C GLY A 124 15.13 26.06 -22.09
N TRP A 125 14.42 26.84 -21.26
CA TRP A 125 13.90 28.15 -21.65
C TRP A 125 15.03 29.17 -21.88
N LEU A 126 16.03 29.21 -20.99
CA LEU A 126 17.19 30.11 -21.05
C LEU A 126 18.10 29.83 -22.26
N PHE A 127 18.24 28.56 -22.65
CA PHE A 127 18.97 28.12 -23.84
C PHE A 127 18.14 28.13 -25.13
N GLY A 128 16.89 28.60 -25.09
CA GLY A 128 16.11 28.87 -26.31
C GLY A 128 15.69 27.63 -27.10
N PHE A 129 15.44 26.49 -26.43
CA PHE A 129 14.96 25.26 -27.10
C PHE A 129 13.44 25.25 -27.37
N GLU A 130 12.80 26.41 -27.37
CA GLU A 130 11.36 26.54 -27.54
C GLU A 130 11.07 27.35 -28.80
N HIS A 131 10.96 26.67 -29.96
CA HIS A 131 9.88 26.86 -30.95
C HIS A 131 10.15 26.13 -32.28
N GLU A 132 9.76 24.85 -32.40
CA GLU A 132 9.52 24.26 -33.74
C GLU A 132 8.46 23.15 -33.76
N LYS A 133 7.28 23.35 -33.14
CA LYS A 133 6.15 22.40 -33.28
C LYS A 133 4.78 23.06 -33.48
N LYS A 134 4.71 24.19 -34.20
CA LYS A 134 3.42 24.78 -34.64
C LYS A 134 3.17 24.80 -36.17
N GLY A 135 4.06 24.24 -37.00
CA GLY A 135 3.93 24.35 -38.47
C GLY A 135 3.17 23.23 -39.22
N LYS A 136 2.75 22.13 -38.58
CA LYS A 136 2.20 20.96 -39.30
C LYS A 136 0.67 20.80 -39.28
N LYS A 137 -0.09 21.63 -38.56
CA LYS A 137 -1.56 21.48 -38.53
C LYS A 137 -2.30 22.18 -39.68
N ASP A 138 -1.72 23.21 -40.29
CA ASP A 138 -2.41 23.94 -41.37
C ASP A 138 -2.26 23.30 -42.76
N ARG A 139 -1.25 22.45 -43.00
CA ARG A 139 -1.10 21.75 -44.29
C ARG A 139 -2.06 20.58 -44.50
N LYS A 140 -2.73 20.06 -43.46
CA LYS A 140 -3.70 18.96 -43.61
C LYS A 140 -5.13 19.43 -43.94
N LYS A 141 -5.47 20.70 -43.72
CA LYS A 141 -6.81 21.22 -44.07
C LYS A 141 -6.94 21.57 -45.55
N LYS A 142 -5.84 21.90 -46.23
CA LYS A 142 -5.86 22.27 -47.66
C LYS A 142 -5.90 21.08 -48.63
N LYS A 143 -5.62 19.86 -48.17
CA LYS A 143 -5.65 18.66 -49.03
C LYS A 143 -6.99 17.90 -49.02
N LYS A 144 -7.95 18.30 -48.18
CA LYS A 144 -9.29 17.68 -48.16
C LYS A 144 -10.32 18.40 -49.03
N HIS A 145 -10.00 19.58 -49.55
CA HIS A 145 -10.96 20.39 -50.30
C HIS A 145 -10.77 20.29 -51.83
N SER A 146 -9.78 19.52 -52.30
CA SER A 146 -9.50 19.34 -53.73
C SER A 146 -9.98 18.00 -54.28
N ASP A 147 -10.42 17.08 -53.42
CA ASP A 147 -10.89 15.75 -53.84
C ASP A 147 -12.43 15.68 -53.95
N GLU A 148 -13.16 16.78 -53.69
CA GLU A 148 -14.64 16.85 -53.78
C GLU A 148 -15.14 17.61 -55.04
N GLU A 149 -14.26 18.08 -55.93
CA GLU A 149 -14.66 18.76 -57.19
C GLU A 149 -14.51 17.89 -58.45
N GLU A 150 -14.15 16.61 -58.34
CA GLU A 150 -14.02 15.67 -59.49
C GLU A 150 -15.04 14.51 -59.50
N GLU A 151 -16.11 14.54 -58.69
CA GLU A 151 -17.26 13.61 -58.81
C GLU A 151 -18.53 14.30 -59.31
#